data_AF-A0A8T5NIC0-F1
#
_entry.id   AF-A0A8T5NIC0-F1
#
_cell.length_a   1.000
_cell.length_b   1.000
_cell.length_c   1.000
_cell.angle_alpha   90.00
_cell.angle_beta   90.00
_cell.angle_gamma   90.00
#
_symmetry.space_group_name_H-M   'P 1'
#
loop_
_entity.id
_entity.type
_entity.pdbx_description
1 polymer ?
#
loop_
_entity_poly.entity_id
_entity_poly.type
_entity_poly.pdbx_seq_one_letter_code
_entity_poly.pdbx_strand_id
1 'polypeptide(L)' 'MKLLILQETDWIKRGPHQQHHLMDRMALRGHEIRVIDHEYLWKEDLDKKIIKRSRNR' A
#
# COMPACT_ATOMS: atom_id res chain seq x y z
N MET A 1 12.16 -13.52 -6.81
CA MET A 1 11.01 -13.07 -7.66
C MET A 1 10.80 -11.57 -7.47
N LYS A 2 10.10 -10.89 -8.37
CA LYS A 2 9.70 -9.49 -8.19
C LYS A 2 8.20 -9.44 -7.87
N LEU A 3 7.86 -8.93 -6.69
CA LEU A 3 6.50 -8.90 -6.15
C LEU A 3 6.08 -7.45 -5.91
N LEU A 4 4.96 -7.05 -6.52
CA LEU A 4 4.29 -5.80 -6.22
C LEU A 4 3.01 -6.13 -5.46
N ILE A 5 2.86 -5.55 -4.27
CA ILE A 5 1.72 -5.83 -3.40
C ILE A 5 1.00 -4.51 -3.11
N LEU A 6 -0.30 -4.49 -3.39
CA LEU A 6 -1.19 -3.43 -2.96
C LEU A 6 -1.82 -3.86 -1.63
N GLN A 7 -1.69 -3.03 -0.61
CA GLN A 7 -2.40 -3.23 0.65
C GLN A 7 -3.40 -2.12 0.81
N GLU A 8 -4.67 -2.49 0.90
CA GLU A 8 -5.75 -1.55 1.23
C GLU A 8 -5.81 -1.41 2.74
N THR A 9 -4.82 -0.72 3.29
CA THR A 9 -4.65 -0.56 4.72
C THR A 9 -4.34 0.90 5.04
N ASP A 10 -4.38 1.28 6.31
CA ASP A 10 -3.93 2.59 6.76
C ASP A 10 -2.83 2.34 7.79
N TRP A 11 -1.65 1.92 7.35
CA TRP A 11 -0.57 1.49 8.27
C TRP A 11 -0.23 2.56 9.30
N ILE A 12 -0.27 3.83 8.89
CA ILE A 12 -0.05 4.97 9.76
C ILE A 12 -1.09 5.03 10.89
N LYS A 13 -2.35 4.65 10.61
CA LYS A 13 -3.47 4.74 11.57
C LYS A 13 -3.71 3.44 12.35
N ARG A 14 -3.46 2.28 11.73
CA ARG A 14 -3.85 0.95 12.22
C ARG A 14 -2.67 0.02 12.53
N GLY A 15 -1.45 0.46 12.18
CA GLY A 15 -0.23 -0.33 12.32
C GLY A 15 -0.08 -1.43 11.25
N PRO A 16 1.10 -2.04 11.17
CA PRO A 16 1.37 -3.13 10.22
C PRO A 16 0.58 -4.39 10.61
N HIS A 17 -0.06 -5.02 9.62
CA HIS A 17 -0.82 -6.26 9.78
C HIS A 17 0.06 -7.51 9.58
N GLN A 18 -0.44 -8.71 9.90
CA GLN A 18 0.28 -9.99 9.71
C GLN A 18 0.90 -10.18 8.32
N GLN A 19 0.27 -9.63 7.27
CA GLN A 19 0.80 -9.67 5.92
C GLN A 19 2.19 -9.02 5.80
N HIS A 20 2.49 -8.00 6.60
CA HIS A 20 3.80 -7.35 6.64
C HIS A 20 4.92 -8.34 7.01
N HIS A 21 4.74 -9.12 8.08
CA HIS A 21 5.72 -10.13 8.49
C HIS A 21 5.94 -11.24 7.47
N LEU A 22 4.93 -11.58 6.66
CA LEU A 22 5.12 -12.51 5.56
C LEU A 22 6.05 -11.90 4.50
N MET A 23 5.83 -10.63 4.14
CA MET A 23 6.64 -9.92 3.16
C MET A 23 8.09 -9.79 3.62
N ASP A 24 8.33 -9.48 4.89
CA ASP A 24 9.69 -9.41 5.45
C ASP A 24 10.41 -10.75 5.29
N ARG A 25 9.73 -11.86 5.62
CA ARG A 25 10.30 -13.21 5.46
C ARG A 25 10.53 -13.59 4.01
N MET A 26 9.72 -13.09 3.08
CA MET A 26 9.95 -13.32 1.66
C MET A 26 11.13 -12.46 1.15
N ALA A 27 11.27 -11.22 1.61
CA ALA A 27 12.43 -10.40 1.30
C ALA A 27 13.74 -11.06 1.79
N LEU A 28 13.74 -11.58 3.01
CA LEU A 28 14.87 -12.34 3.57
C LEU A 28 15.24 -13.60 2.76
N ARG A 29 14.31 -14.15 1.99
CA ARG A 29 14.55 -15.29 1.08
C ARG A 29 15.03 -14.85 -0.32
N GLY A 30 15.34 -13.57 -0.52
CA GLY A 30 15.86 -13.04 -1.79
C GLY A 30 14.78 -12.61 -2.79
N HIS A 31 13.55 -12.40 -2.33
CA HIS A 31 12.51 -11.82 -3.18
C HIS A 31 12.60 -10.29 -3.15
N GLU A 32 12.51 -9.64 -4.31
CA GLU A 32 12.36 -8.20 -4.41
C GLU A 32 10.88 -7.85 -4.19
N ILE A 33 10.58 -7.19 -3.08
CA ILE A 33 9.21 -6.86 -2.70
C ILE A 33 9.04 -5.35 -2.66
N ARG A 34 7.99 -4.88 -3.34
CA ARG A 34 7.52 -3.50 -3.26
C ARG A 34 6.08 -3.50 -2.78
N VAL A 35 5.83 -2.73 -1.73
CA VAL A 35 4.50 -2.57 -1.14
C VAL A 35 4.00 -1.16 -1.43
N ILE A 36 2.74 -1.07 -1.86
CA ILE A 36 2.00 0.18 -1.96
C ILE A 36 0.88 0.10 -0.92
N ASP A 37 0.99 0.91 0.14
CA ASP A 37 -0.11 1.12 1.07
C ASP A 37 -1.09 2.12 0.44
N HIS A 38 -2.28 1.64 0.12
CA HIS A 38 -3.38 2.44 -0.35
C HIS A 38 -4.32 2.68 0.81
N GLU A 39 -4.44 3.94 1.20
CA GLU A 39 -5.35 4.38 2.26
C GLU A 39 -6.73 3.76 2.04
N TYR A 40 -7.17 2.90 2.94
CA TYR A 40 -8.48 2.26 2.84
C TYR A 40 -9.58 3.23 3.23
N LEU A 41 -9.31 4.04 4.25
CA LEU A 41 -10.24 5.04 4.79
C LEU A 41 -10.24 6.35 4.00
N TRP A 42 -9.70 6.38 2.78
CA TRP A 42 -9.64 7.59 1.94
C TRP A 42 -11.02 8.22 1.69
N LYS A 43 -12.09 7.41 1.67
CA LYS A 43 -13.48 7.89 1.51
C LYS A 43 -14.01 8.63 2.74
N GLU A 44 -13.46 8.32 3.90
CA GLU A 44 -13.86 8.90 5.19
C GLU A 44 -13.09 10.19 5.50
N ASP A 45 -11.99 10.43 4.79
CA ASP A 45 -11.13 11.60 4.94
C ASP A 45 -11.71 12.81 4.18
N LEU A 46 -12.60 13.56 4.85
CA LEU A 46 -13.32 14.71 4.29
C LEU A 46 -12.39 15.85 3.82
N ASP A 47 -11.17 15.92 4.34
CA ASP A 47 -10.19 16.95 4.00
C ASP A 47 -9.36 16.59 2.74
N LYS A 48 -9.37 15.32 2.31
CA LYS A 48 -8.63 14.89 1.13
C LYS A 48 -9.38 15.20 -0.16
N LYS A 49 -8.78 16.08 -0.95
CA LYS A 49 -9.26 16.41 -2.30
C LYS A 49 -8.79 15.34 -3.30
N ILE A 50 -9.71 14.73 -4.03
CA ILE A 50 -9.39 13.82 -5.14
C ILE A 50 -8.85 14.64 -6.31
N ILE A 51 -7.56 14.48 -6.61
CA ILE A 51 -6.92 15.17 -7.75
C ILE A 51 -6.96 14.23 -8.96
N LYS A 52 -7.86 14.49 -9.91
CA LYS A 52 -7.90 13.78 -11.20
C LYS A 52 -7.12 14.56 -12.25
N ARG A 53 -5.97 14.03 -12.70
CA ARG A 53 -5.21 14.60 -13.82
C ARG A 53 -5.54 13.83 -15.10
N SER A 54 -6.38 14.42 -15.96
CA SER A 54 -6.60 13.90 -17.31
C SER A 54 -5.38 14.25 -18.17
N ARG A 55 -4.69 13.23 -18.70
CA ARG A 55 -3.76 13.45 -19.82
C ARG A 55 -4.59 13.43 -21.09
N ASN A 56 -4.87 14.60 -21.65
CA ASN A 56 -5.33 14.68 -23.03
C ASN A 56 -4.18 14.18 -23.91
N ARG A 57 -4.44 13.10 -24.65
CA ARG A 57 -3.58 12.62 -25.74
C ARG A 57 -3.80 13.50 -26.96
#